data_AF-A0A1C6WK62-F1
#
_entry.id   AF-A0A1C6WK62-F1
#
_cell.length_a   1.000
_cell.length_b   1.000
_cell.length_c   1.000
_cell.angle_alpha   90.00
_cell.angle_beta   90.00
_cell.angle_gamma   90.00
#
_symmetry.space_group_name_H-M   'P 1'
#
loop_
_entity.id
_entity.type
_entity.pdbx_description
1 polymer ?
#
loop_
_entity_poly.entity_id
_entity_poly.type
_entity_poly.pdbx_seq_one_letter_code
_entity_poly.pdbx_strand_id
1 'polypeptide(L)'
;MNKNQHLYEKIHASNELKGALNDTQYKKEKILNDVKLVLHKFDELNQLTCDSQNYDTILELSNQNQIKTQINNYEQEKRKFGMDFNVAIMEEKLDNIIKSIEKFENNHDSSEKEDSNIQSTDQLNEMTELFNTEIKIIENKIIEKNSLVDKLTKMRKECLLFSYTTLVETLKSKLSNYSEFITSATKFSKEYLEYINNSTDSLNDDIDALQTKYNLNQTKKHMVSNIADITNDKNNLIEKEKEATQTINNLTKLFTIDFQNADANMLYN
;
A
#
# COMPACT_ATOMS: atom_id res chain seq x y z
N MET A 1 61.24 -47.45 -14.87
CA MET A 1 60.75 -46.12 -14.42
C MET A 1 59.35 -45.78 -14.96
N ASN A 2 58.96 -46.18 -16.18
CA ASN A 2 57.65 -45.79 -16.78
C ASN A 2 56.36 -46.25 -16.05
N LYS A 3 56.33 -47.43 -15.43
CA LYS A 3 55.09 -47.95 -14.77
C LYS A 3 54.63 -47.12 -13.57
N ASN A 4 55.56 -46.59 -12.77
CA ASN A 4 55.21 -45.76 -11.60
C ASN A 4 54.71 -44.38 -12.01
N GLN A 5 55.24 -43.82 -13.11
CA GLN A 5 54.81 -42.53 -13.62
C GLN A 5 53.40 -42.62 -14.22
N HIS A 6 53.11 -43.65 -15.02
CA HIS A 6 51.77 -43.88 -15.54
C HIS A 6 50.73 -44.08 -14.43
N LEU A 7 51.06 -44.84 -13.38
CA LEU A 7 50.18 -45.03 -12.24
C LEU A 7 49.93 -43.72 -11.48
N TYR A 8 50.98 -42.92 -11.28
CA TYR A 8 50.87 -41.60 -10.66
C TYR A 8 49.93 -40.67 -11.46
N GLU A 9 50.08 -40.59 -12.78
CA GLU A 9 49.24 -39.76 -13.63
C GLU A 9 47.77 -40.23 -13.64
N LYS A 10 47.51 -41.54 -13.61
CA LYS A 10 46.16 -42.09 -13.47
C LYS A 10 45.50 -41.72 -12.14
N ILE A 11 46.23 -41.86 -11.03
CA ILE A 11 45.74 -41.49 -9.69
C ILE A 11 45.50 -39.97 -9.62
N HIS A 12 46.38 -39.17 -10.21
CA HIS A 12 46.23 -37.73 -10.23
C HIS A 12 44.98 -37.29 -10.99
N ALA A 13 44.76 -37.81 -12.20
CA ALA A 13 43.58 -37.49 -13.02
C ALA A 13 42.27 -37.95 -12.35
N SER A 14 42.24 -39.13 -11.73
CA SER A 14 41.07 -39.63 -10.97
C SER A 14 40.77 -38.72 -9.76
N ASN A 15 41.80 -38.27 -9.03
CA ASN A 15 41.61 -37.31 -7.94
C ASN A 15 41.12 -35.94 -8.41
N GLU A 16 41.61 -35.44 -9.54
CA GLU A 16 41.13 -34.19 -10.15
C GLU A 16 39.66 -34.30 -10.59
N LEU A 17 39.28 -35.42 -11.21
CA LEU A 17 37.90 -35.74 -11.59
C LEU A 17 36.96 -35.74 -10.38
N LYS A 18 37.35 -36.45 -9.32
CA LYS A 18 36.58 -36.50 -8.07
C LYS A 18 36.48 -35.13 -7.41
N GLY A 19 37.54 -34.34 -7.47
CA GLY A 19 37.54 -32.94 -7.02
C GLY A 19 36.54 -32.09 -7.80
N ALA A 20 36.55 -32.17 -9.13
CA ALA A 20 35.65 -31.45 -10.01
C ALA A 20 34.19 -31.85 -9.80
N LEU A 21 33.91 -33.15 -9.62
CA LEU A 21 32.57 -33.65 -9.34
C LEU A 21 32.02 -33.10 -8.01
N ASN A 22 32.81 -33.18 -6.94
CA ASN A 22 32.43 -32.66 -5.62
C ASN A 22 32.17 -31.14 -5.67
N ASP A 23 33.02 -30.37 -6.35
CA ASP A 23 32.84 -28.92 -6.52
C ASP A 23 31.55 -28.60 -7.30
N THR A 24 31.28 -29.35 -8.36
CA THR A 24 30.07 -29.23 -9.19
C THR A 24 28.80 -29.52 -8.38
N GLN A 25 28.78 -30.61 -7.62
CA GLN A 25 27.65 -30.97 -6.75
C GLN A 25 27.41 -29.89 -5.68
N TYR A 26 28.47 -29.41 -5.03
CA TYR A 26 28.38 -28.33 -4.05
C TYR A 26 27.82 -27.03 -4.64
N LYS A 27 28.33 -26.61 -5.80
CA LYS A 27 27.85 -25.42 -6.51
C LYS A 27 26.39 -25.55 -6.92
N LYS A 28 25.96 -26.73 -7.37
CA LYS A 28 24.54 -27.01 -7.67
C LYS A 28 23.68 -26.81 -6.42
N GLU A 29 24.03 -27.41 -5.30
CA GLU A 29 23.25 -27.27 -4.07
C GLU A 29 23.15 -25.82 -3.62
N LYS A 30 24.27 -25.09 -3.65
CA LYS A 30 24.32 -23.67 -3.30
C LYS A 30 23.41 -22.84 -4.18
N ILE A 31 23.53 -22.94 -5.51
CA ILE A 31 22.73 -22.11 -6.42
C ILE A 31 21.23 -22.44 -6.31
N LEU A 32 20.87 -23.71 -6.10
CA LEU A 32 19.46 -24.11 -5.92
C LEU A 32 18.88 -23.55 -4.63
N ASN A 33 19.67 -23.45 -3.55
CA ASN A 33 19.24 -22.80 -2.33
C ASN A 33 19.03 -21.29 -2.53
N ASP A 34 19.91 -20.63 -3.28
CA ASP A 34 19.75 -19.20 -3.62
C ASP A 34 18.48 -18.98 -4.48
N VAL A 35 18.21 -19.86 -5.45
CA VAL A 35 16.97 -19.85 -6.25
C VAL A 35 15.73 -20.00 -5.36
N LYS A 36 15.72 -20.96 -4.43
CA LYS A 36 14.61 -21.17 -3.49
C LYS A 36 14.38 -19.94 -2.61
N LEU A 37 15.45 -19.29 -2.15
CA LEU A 37 15.35 -18.08 -1.34
C LEU A 37 14.70 -16.93 -2.11
N VAL A 38 15.08 -16.73 -3.37
CA VAL A 38 14.48 -15.70 -4.24
C VAL A 38 12.99 -15.95 -4.48
N LEU A 39 12.61 -17.22 -4.71
CA LEU A 39 11.21 -17.59 -4.86
C LEU A 39 10.40 -17.36 -3.58
N HIS A 40 10.94 -17.74 -2.43
CA HIS A 40 10.27 -17.51 -1.15
C HIS A 40 10.00 -16.03 -0.91
N LYS A 41 11.00 -15.16 -1.12
CA LYS A 41 10.84 -13.70 -1.03
C LYS A 41 9.74 -13.19 -1.96
N PHE A 42 9.66 -13.75 -3.16
CA PHE A 42 8.61 -13.38 -4.08
C PHE A 42 7.23 -13.88 -3.65
N ASP A 43 7.10 -15.11 -3.18
CA ASP A 43 5.83 -15.63 -2.69
C ASP A 43 5.31 -14.79 -1.53
N GLU A 44 6.19 -14.38 -0.61
CA GLU A 44 5.87 -13.40 0.44
C GLU A 44 5.37 -12.09 -0.16
N LEU A 45 6.11 -11.48 -1.10
CA LEU A 45 5.68 -10.27 -1.80
C LEU A 45 4.39 -10.45 -2.61
N ASN A 46 4.10 -11.66 -3.08
CA ASN A 46 2.95 -11.95 -3.93
C ASN A 46 1.65 -12.01 -3.13
N GLN A 47 1.73 -12.43 -1.87
CA GLN A 47 0.63 -12.34 -0.91
C GLN A 47 0.27 -10.89 -0.54
N LEU A 48 1.21 -9.97 -0.75
CA LEU A 48 1.04 -8.58 -0.42
C LEU A 48 0.32 -7.84 -1.55
N THR A 49 -0.68 -7.05 -1.15
CA THR A 49 -1.42 -6.18 -2.06
C THR A 49 -1.18 -4.71 -1.69
N CYS A 50 -1.49 -3.82 -2.64
CA CYS A 50 -1.73 -2.41 -2.36
C CYS A 50 -3.24 -2.13 -2.21
N ASP A 51 -4.04 -3.17 -1.91
CA ASP A 51 -5.48 -3.00 -1.86
C ASP A 51 -5.90 -2.18 -0.66
N SER A 52 -6.79 -1.26 -0.95
CA SER A 52 -7.59 -0.59 0.03
C SER A 52 -9.04 -0.93 -0.22
N GLN A 53 -9.59 -1.79 0.63
CA GLN A 53 -11.03 -1.95 0.63
C GLN A 53 -11.64 -0.66 1.17
N ASN A 54 -12.69 -0.18 0.50
CA ASN A 54 -13.69 0.75 1.03
C ASN A 54 -13.38 2.27 1.04
N TYR A 55 -12.56 2.79 0.12
CA TYR A 55 -12.38 4.24 -0.03
C TYR A 55 -13.41 4.94 -0.94
N ASP A 56 -14.24 4.16 -1.65
CA ASP A 56 -15.15 4.68 -2.68
C ASP A 56 -16.19 5.67 -2.13
N THR A 57 -16.50 5.61 -0.83
CA THR A 57 -17.45 6.50 -0.17
C THR A 57 -16.83 7.82 0.32
N ILE A 58 -15.50 7.89 0.44
CA ILE A 58 -14.79 9.05 1.00
C ILE A 58 -14.10 9.85 -0.09
N LEU A 59 -13.44 9.18 -1.03
CA LEU A 59 -12.61 9.82 -2.05
C LEU A 59 -13.45 10.33 -3.23
N GLU A 60 -13.02 11.44 -3.83
CA GLU A 60 -13.52 11.86 -5.13
C GLU A 60 -13.07 10.91 -6.25
N LEU A 61 -13.86 10.82 -7.32
CA LEU A 61 -13.58 9.91 -8.45
C LEU A 61 -12.18 10.09 -9.06
N SER A 62 -11.68 11.33 -9.11
CA SER A 62 -10.32 11.62 -9.59
C SER A 62 -9.25 10.92 -8.74
N ASN A 63 -9.37 11.04 -7.41
CA ASN A 63 -8.44 10.44 -6.45
C ASN A 63 -8.53 8.90 -6.47
N GLN A 64 -9.74 8.35 -6.61
CA GLN A 64 -9.95 6.92 -6.80
C GLN A 64 -9.21 6.39 -8.05
N ASN A 65 -9.33 7.11 -9.18
CA ASN A 65 -8.66 6.73 -10.43
C ASN A 65 -7.13 6.80 -10.32
N GLN A 66 -6.58 7.77 -9.60
CA GLN A 66 -5.14 7.88 -9.38
C GLN A 66 -4.62 6.71 -8.53
N ILE A 67 -5.30 6.37 -7.42
CA ILE A 67 -4.95 5.20 -6.59
C ILE A 67 -5.04 3.92 -7.41
N LYS A 68 -6.13 3.73 -8.18
CA LYS A 68 -6.31 2.57 -9.05
C LYS A 68 -5.19 2.43 -10.09
N THR A 69 -4.69 3.55 -10.61
CA THR A 69 -3.55 3.55 -11.54
C THR A 69 -2.28 3.04 -10.87
N GLN A 70 -2.01 3.44 -9.62
CA GLN A 70 -0.85 2.94 -8.86
C GLN A 70 -0.96 1.43 -8.59
N ILE A 71 -2.14 0.95 -8.19
CA ILE A 71 -2.41 -0.47 -7.98
C ILE A 71 -2.19 -1.26 -9.28
N ASN A 72 -2.74 -0.78 -10.40
CA ASN A 72 -2.57 -1.43 -11.70
C ASN A 72 -1.09 -1.50 -12.12
N ASN A 73 -0.31 -0.44 -11.91
CA ASN A 73 1.11 -0.42 -12.21
C ASN A 73 1.88 -1.46 -11.39
N TYR A 74 1.57 -1.56 -10.08
CA TYR A 74 2.16 -2.56 -9.20
C TYR A 74 1.85 -3.99 -9.68
N GLU A 75 0.58 -4.29 -9.97
CA GLU A 75 0.15 -5.61 -10.43
C GLU A 75 0.73 -5.99 -11.81
N GLN A 76 0.89 -5.02 -12.71
CA GLN A 76 1.56 -5.24 -13.99
C GLN A 76 3.04 -5.59 -13.82
N GLU A 77 3.75 -4.88 -12.95
CA GLU A 77 5.17 -5.15 -12.70
C GLU A 77 5.35 -6.51 -12.00
N LYS A 78 4.45 -6.85 -11.08
CA LYS A 78 4.41 -8.13 -10.35
C LYS A 78 4.30 -9.34 -11.28
N ARG A 79 3.51 -9.23 -12.35
CA ARG A 79 3.40 -10.29 -13.39
C ARG A 79 4.71 -10.60 -14.10
N LYS A 80 5.64 -9.64 -14.20
CA LYS A 80 6.95 -9.85 -14.83
C LYS A 80 7.83 -10.81 -14.03
N PHE A 81 7.57 -10.96 -12.73
CA PHE A 81 8.34 -11.89 -11.90
C PHE A 81 8.05 -13.35 -12.26
N GLY A 82 6.80 -13.70 -12.55
CA GLY A 82 6.40 -15.07 -12.89
C GLY A 82 6.92 -15.58 -14.24
N MET A 83 7.48 -14.70 -15.07
CA MET A 83 8.05 -15.07 -16.37
C MET A 83 9.48 -15.60 -16.23
N ASP A 84 9.79 -16.70 -16.92
CA ASP A 84 11.16 -17.19 -17.19
C ASP A 84 12.04 -17.68 -16.02
N PHE A 85 11.45 -18.14 -14.91
CA PHE A 85 12.18 -18.65 -13.73
C PHE A 85 11.65 -20.00 -13.22
N ASN A 86 11.80 -21.05 -14.03
CA ASN A 86 11.36 -22.41 -13.70
C ASN A 86 12.51 -23.22 -13.07
N VAL A 87 12.40 -23.50 -11.76
CA VAL A 87 13.40 -24.25 -10.99
C VAL A 87 13.59 -25.66 -11.52
N ALA A 88 12.51 -26.36 -11.89
CA ALA A 88 12.58 -27.74 -12.34
C ALA A 88 13.42 -27.87 -13.61
N ILE A 89 13.26 -26.93 -14.56
CA ILE A 89 14.05 -26.90 -15.79
C ILE A 89 15.53 -26.60 -15.49
N MET A 90 15.82 -25.69 -14.55
CA MET A 90 17.19 -25.37 -14.15
C MET A 90 17.87 -26.56 -13.47
N GLU A 91 17.17 -27.22 -12.54
CA GLU A 91 17.66 -28.39 -11.82
C GLU A 91 17.94 -29.55 -12.79
N GLU A 92 17.02 -29.85 -13.71
CA GLU A 92 17.19 -30.89 -14.72
C GLU A 92 18.42 -30.65 -15.60
N LYS A 93 18.65 -29.41 -16.03
CA LYS A 93 19.85 -29.05 -16.81
C LYS A 93 21.14 -29.30 -16.04
N LEU A 94 21.23 -28.84 -14.79
CA LEU A 94 22.42 -29.05 -13.96
C LEU A 94 22.64 -30.55 -13.68
N ASP A 95 21.57 -31.30 -13.43
CA ASP A 95 21.63 -32.75 -13.23
C ASP A 95 22.13 -33.51 -14.46
N ASN A 96 21.71 -33.11 -15.66
CA ASN A 96 22.17 -33.75 -16.89
C ASN A 96 23.67 -33.52 -17.13
N ILE A 97 24.19 -32.35 -16.75
CA ILE A 97 25.63 -32.05 -16.84
C ILE A 97 26.41 -32.88 -15.78
N ILE A 98 25.95 -32.92 -14.53
CA ILE A 98 26.57 -33.73 -13.46
C ILE A 98 26.60 -35.20 -13.84
N LYS A 99 25.48 -35.78 -14.31
CA LYS A 99 25.42 -37.18 -14.77
C LYS A 99 26.41 -37.48 -15.90
N SER A 100 26.73 -36.49 -16.74
CA SER A 100 27.72 -36.64 -17.80
C SER A 100 29.15 -36.70 -17.22
N ILE A 101 29.45 -35.87 -16.22
CA ILE A 101 30.72 -35.90 -15.47
C ILE A 101 30.87 -37.22 -14.68
N GLU A 102 29.81 -37.70 -14.02
CA GLU A 102 29.80 -38.98 -13.30
C GLU A 102 30.06 -40.17 -14.23
N LYS A 103 29.43 -40.21 -15.41
CA LYS A 103 29.71 -41.25 -16.42
C LYS A 103 31.16 -41.19 -16.89
N PHE A 104 31.71 -39.99 -17.01
CA PHE A 104 33.09 -39.79 -17.41
C PHE A 104 34.09 -40.31 -16.36
N GLU A 105 33.87 -40.02 -15.07
CA GLU A 105 34.65 -40.57 -13.94
C GLU A 105 34.63 -42.12 -13.95
N ASN A 106 33.44 -42.73 -14.00
CA ASN A 106 33.29 -44.19 -13.95
C ASN A 106 34.01 -44.90 -15.11
N ASN A 107 34.02 -44.30 -16.30
CA ASN A 107 34.74 -44.84 -17.45
C ASN A 107 36.26 -44.72 -17.28
N HIS A 108 36.74 -43.66 -16.64
CA HIS A 108 38.16 -43.41 -16.38
C HIS A 108 38.75 -44.40 -15.37
N ASP A 109 38.00 -44.76 -14.32
CA ASP A 109 38.43 -45.75 -13.31
C ASP A 109 38.48 -47.20 -13.86
N SER A 110 37.77 -47.49 -14.97
CA SER A 110 37.68 -48.82 -15.57
C SER A 110 38.67 -49.11 -16.72
N SER A 111 39.41 -48.10 -17.19
CA SER A 111 40.22 -48.20 -18.42
C SER A 111 41.68 -48.60 -18.14
N GLU A 112 42.01 -49.86 -18.44
CA GLU A 112 43.40 -50.36 -18.53
C GLU A 112 44.19 -49.86 -19.76
N LYS A 113 43.62 -49.01 -20.64
CA LYS A 113 44.27 -48.62 -21.90
C LYS A 113 45.37 -47.56 -21.70
N GLU A 114 46.45 -47.72 -22.47
CA GLU A 114 47.78 -47.08 -22.31
C GLU A 114 47.92 -45.67 -22.93
N ASP A 115 46.91 -45.09 -23.60
CA ASP A 115 47.15 -43.95 -24.53
C ASP A 115 46.27 -42.69 -24.38
N SER A 116 45.47 -42.49 -23.31
CA SER A 116 44.39 -41.47 -23.32
C SER A 116 44.47 -40.30 -22.32
N ASN A 117 45.55 -40.12 -21.55
CA ASN A 117 45.57 -39.17 -20.43
C ASN A 117 45.39 -37.67 -20.79
N ILE A 118 45.77 -37.24 -22.00
CA ILE A 118 45.64 -35.82 -22.40
C ILE A 118 44.21 -35.53 -22.90
N GLN A 119 43.62 -36.46 -23.64
CA GLN A 119 42.28 -36.31 -24.21
C GLN A 119 41.18 -36.35 -23.14
N SER A 120 41.45 -36.97 -21.99
CA SER A 120 40.53 -37.01 -20.85
C SER A 120 40.41 -35.67 -20.11
N THR A 121 41.49 -34.91 -20.01
CA THR A 121 41.49 -33.63 -19.28
C THR A 121 40.75 -32.54 -20.06
N ASP A 122 40.90 -32.50 -21.39
CA ASP A 122 40.18 -31.53 -22.24
C ASP A 122 38.66 -31.73 -22.19
N GLN A 123 38.19 -32.98 -22.19
CA GLN A 123 36.76 -33.30 -22.08
C GLN A 123 36.18 -32.92 -20.71
N LEU A 124 36.94 -33.14 -19.63
CA LEU A 124 36.55 -32.71 -18.29
C LEU A 124 36.44 -31.19 -18.20
N ASN A 125 37.42 -30.48 -18.78
CA ASN A 125 37.42 -29.02 -18.82
C ASN A 125 36.19 -28.49 -19.58
N GLU A 126 35.85 -29.07 -20.74
CA GLU A 126 34.67 -28.68 -21.51
C GLU A 126 33.37 -28.87 -20.72
N MET A 127 33.18 -30.03 -20.05
CA MET A 127 32.00 -30.26 -19.21
C MET A 127 31.94 -29.31 -18.02
N THR A 128 33.08 -29.00 -17.41
CA THR A 128 33.19 -28.06 -16.27
C THR A 128 32.89 -26.63 -16.70
N GLU A 129 33.35 -26.21 -17.89
CA GLU A 129 33.04 -24.91 -18.48
C GLU A 129 31.55 -24.77 -18.82
N LEU A 130 30.93 -25.81 -19.39
CA LEU A 130 29.49 -25.85 -19.64
C LEU A 130 28.70 -25.71 -18.34
N PHE A 131 29.09 -26.43 -17.28
CA PHE A 131 28.46 -26.31 -15.97
C PHE A 131 28.58 -24.88 -15.40
N ASN A 132 29.79 -24.33 -15.37
CA ASN A 132 30.03 -22.98 -14.86
C ASN A 132 29.27 -21.92 -15.68
N THR A 133 29.11 -22.13 -16.98
CA THR A 133 28.31 -21.25 -17.85
C THR A 133 26.84 -21.27 -17.45
N GLU A 134 26.24 -22.45 -17.23
CA GLU A 134 24.84 -22.55 -16.78
C GLU A 134 24.66 -22.00 -15.36
N ILE A 135 25.60 -22.21 -14.44
CA ILE A 135 25.61 -21.56 -13.11
C ILE A 135 25.55 -20.04 -13.27
N LYS A 136 26.42 -19.47 -14.11
CA LYS A 136 26.48 -18.02 -14.34
C LYS A 136 25.18 -17.47 -14.94
N ILE A 137 24.51 -18.23 -15.81
CA ILE A 137 23.20 -17.86 -16.34
C ILE A 137 22.17 -17.79 -15.20
N ILE A 138 22.17 -18.76 -14.29
CA ILE A 138 21.27 -18.78 -13.13
C ILE A 138 21.57 -17.64 -12.16
N GLU A 139 22.85 -17.37 -11.86
CA GLU A 139 23.28 -16.24 -11.03
C GLU A 139 22.79 -14.89 -11.59
N ASN A 140 22.93 -14.68 -12.90
CA ASN A 140 22.43 -13.47 -13.56
C ASN A 140 20.90 -13.34 -13.42
N LYS A 141 20.15 -14.46 -13.56
CA LYS A 141 18.71 -14.46 -13.34
C LYS A 141 18.34 -14.17 -11.89
N ILE A 142 19.09 -14.70 -10.91
CA ILE A 142 18.91 -14.40 -9.49
C ILE A 142 19.08 -12.89 -9.24
N ILE A 143 20.10 -12.26 -9.83
CA ILE A 143 20.33 -10.82 -9.72
C ILE A 143 19.15 -10.04 -10.31
N GLU A 144 18.69 -10.41 -11.51
CA GLU A 144 17.53 -9.79 -12.16
C GLU A 144 16.27 -9.88 -11.28
N LYS A 145 16.00 -11.07 -10.72
CA LYS A 145 14.83 -11.30 -9.86
C LYS A 145 14.91 -10.56 -8.52
N ASN A 146 16.09 -10.48 -7.90
CA ASN A 146 16.29 -9.67 -6.70
C ASN A 146 16.07 -8.17 -6.99
N SER A 147 16.56 -7.66 -8.13
CA SER A 147 16.29 -6.28 -8.55
C SER A 147 14.78 -6.01 -8.73
N LEU A 148 14.04 -7.00 -9.26
CA LEU A 148 12.59 -6.92 -9.36
C LEU A 148 11.89 -6.95 -8.00
N VAL A 149 12.37 -7.76 -7.04
CA VAL A 149 11.91 -7.77 -5.64
C VAL A 149 12.08 -6.40 -4.99
N ASP A 150 13.25 -5.77 -5.15
CA ASP A 150 13.53 -4.43 -4.62
C ASP A 150 12.60 -3.37 -5.25
N LYS A 151 12.41 -3.46 -6.58
CA LYS A 151 11.50 -2.57 -7.31
C LYS A 151 10.05 -2.72 -6.83
N LEU A 152 9.55 -3.94 -6.68
CA LEU A 152 8.19 -4.22 -6.21
C LEU A 152 8.00 -3.72 -4.77
N THR A 153 9.00 -3.92 -3.91
CA THR A 153 8.98 -3.41 -2.53
C THR A 153 8.85 -1.89 -2.50
N LYS A 154 9.63 -1.19 -3.34
CA LYS A 154 9.56 0.26 -3.47
C LYS A 154 8.20 0.73 -4.01
N MET A 155 7.72 0.14 -5.10
CA MET A 155 6.42 0.49 -5.69
C MET A 155 5.27 0.28 -4.71
N ARG A 156 5.32 -0.79 -3.91
CA ARG A 156 4.31 -1.02 -2.87
C ARG A 156 4.33 0.07 -1.80
N LYS A 157 5.51 0.45 -1.30
CA LYS A 157 5.66 1.53 -0.31
C LYS A 157 5.10 2.85 -0.86
N GLU A 158 5.44 3.19 -2.11
CA GLU A 158 4.96 4.39 -2.79
C GLU A 158 3.43 4.36 -2.97
N CYS A 159 2.87 3.22 -3.38
CA CYS A 159 1.44 3.04 -3.56
C CYS A 159 0.65 3.18 -2.24
N LEU A 160 1.14 2.59 -1.15
CA LEU A 160 0.54 2.71 0.19
C LEU A 160 0.61 4.15 0.71
N LEU A 161 1.78 4.79 0.56
CA LEU A 161 1.98 6.18 1.00
C LEU A 161 1.08 7.13 0.23
N PHE A 162 1.02 6.99 -1.10
CA PHE A 162 0.13 7.80 -1.94
C PHE A 162 -1.32 7.67 -1.50
N SER A 163 -1.80 6.43 -1.32
CA SER A 163 -3.18 6.17 -0.89
C SER A 163 -3.50 6.79 0.47
N TYR A 164 -2.60 6.65 1.44
CA TYR A 164 -2.76 7.21 2.78
C TYR A 164 -2.78 8.74 2.75
N THR A 165 -1.81 9.38 2.08
CA THR A 165 -1.73 10.83 1.98
C THR A 165 -2.97 11.41 1.32
N THR A 166 -3.42 10.83 0.20
CA THR A 166 -4.64 11.25 -0.50
C THR A 166 -5.88 11.12 0.40
N LEU A 167 -5.98 10.06 1.21
CA LEU A 167 -7.08 9.89 2.15
C LEU A 167 -7.05 10.96 3.24
N VAL A 168 -5.89 11.20 3.85
CA VAL A 168 -5.72 12.22 4.90
C VAL A 168 -6.04 13.62 4.38
N GLU A 169 -5.54 13.98 3.20
CA GLU A 169 -5.82 15.27 2.57
C GLU A 169 -7.31 15.44 2.26
N THR A 170 -7.96 14.40 1.73
CA THR A 170 -9.41 14.41 1.46
C THR A 170 -10.20 14.61 2.75
N LEU A 171 -9.84 13.92 3.83
CA LEU A 171 -10.49 14.06 5.14
C LEU A 171 -10.29 15.48 5.70
N LYS A 172 -9.07 16.04 5.62
CA LYS A 172 -8.77 17.42 6.04
C LYS A 172 -9.60 18.44 5.27
N SER A 173 -9.70 18.29 3.95
CA SER A 173 -10.50 19.19 3.11
C SER A 173 -11.99 19.13 3.47
N LYS A 174 -12.56 17.92 3.61
CA LYS A 174 -13.96 17.77 4.04
C LYS A 174 -14.21 18.38 5.41
N LEU A 175 -13.31 18.15 6.37
CA LEU A 175 -13.40 18.74 7.71
C LEU A 175 -13.38 20.28 7.66
N SER A 176 -12.49 20.86 6.86
CA SER A 176 -12.43 22.32 6.65
C SER A 176 -13.73 22.86 6.08
N ASN A 177 -14.27 22.22 5.04
CA ASN A 177 -15.53 22.62 4.42
C ASN A 177 -16.70 22.55 5.42
N TYR A 178 -16.77 21.51 6.25
CA TYR A 178 -17.78 21.43 7.29
C TYR A 178 -17.61 22.54 8.35
N SER A 179 -16.37 22.82 8.78
CA SER A 179 -16.09 23.91 9.72
C SER A 179 -16.50 25.28 9.17
N GLU A 180 -16.20 25.56 7.91
CA GLU A 180 -16.62 26.80 7.23
C GLU A 180 -18.15 26.90 7.10
N PHE A 181 -18.80 25.80 6.73
CA PHE A 181 -20.26 25.73 6.66
C PHE A 181 -20.91 26.00 8.02
N ILE A 182 -20.43 25.35 9.09
CA ILE A 182 -20.94 25.53 10.46
C ILE A 182 -20.72 26.97 10.92
N THR A 183 -19.54 27.54 10.65
CA THR A 183 -19.24 28.93 10.98
C THR A 183 -20.21 29.90 10.30
N SER A 184 -20.46 29.69 9.01
CA SER A 184 -21.40 30.51 8.23
C SER A 184 -22.84 30.34 8.71
N ALA A 185 -23.28 29.10 8.97
CA ALA A 185 -24.61 28.81 9.51
C ALA A 185 -24.82 29.40 10.91
N THR A 186 -23.79 29.37 11.76
CA THR A 186 -23.80 29.98 13.09
C THR A 186 -23.91 31.50 13.00
N LYS A 187 -23.16 32.14 12.08
CA LYS A 187 -23.24 33.58 11.83
C LYS A 187 -24.64 33.98 11.36
N PHE A 188 -25.16 33.31 10.33
CA PHE A 188 -26.52 33.54 9.83
C PHE A 188 -27.57 33.37 10.93
N SER A 189 -27.45 32.32 11.75
CA SER A 189 -28.40 32.08 12.83
C SER A 189 -28.37 33.17 13.90
N LYS A 190 -27.18 33.71 14.25
CA LYS A 190 -27.05 34.85 15.17
C LYS A 190 -27.68 36.11 14.59
N GLU A 191 -27.39 36.43 13.33
CA GLU A 191 -27.96 37.59 12.62
C GLU A 191 -29.49 37.49 12.52
N TYR A 192 -30.00 36.30 12.21
CA TYR A 192 -31.44 36.05 12.15
C TYR A 192 -32.10 36.16 13.53
N LEU A 193 -31.42 35.71 14.59
CA LEU A 193 -31.92 35.85 15.96
C LEU A 193 -31.94 37.31 16.40
N GLU A 194 -30.91 38.08 16.07
CA GLU A 194 -30.86 39.52 16.32
C GLU A 194 -31.99 40.25 15.57
N TYR A 195 -32.26 39.86 14.32
CA TYR A 195 -33.41 40.36 13.56
C TYR A 195 -34.75 40.07 14.26
N ILE A 196 -34.94 38.86 14.79
CA ILE A 196 -36.13 38.49 15.56
C ILE A 196 -36.28 39.37 16.81
N ASN A 197 -35.18 39.57 17.57
CA ASN A 197 -35.18 40.36 18.78
C ASN A 197 -35.52 41.83 18.49
N ASN A 198 -34.84 42.43 17.51
CA ASN A 198 -35.13 43.81 17.07
C ASN A 198 -36.58 43.97 16.59
N SER A 199 -37.11 42.98 15.86
CA SER A 199 -38.50 42.99 15.41
C SER A 199 -39.48 42.89 16.58
N THR A 200 -39.15 42.08 17.59
CA THR A 200 -39.95 41.90 18.81
C THR A 200 -39.97 43.16 19.66
N ASP A 201 -38.82 43.81 19.83
CA ASP A 201 -38.69 45.08 20.55
C ASP A 201 -39.49 46.19 19.85
N SER A 202 -39.37 46.30 18.52
CA SER A 202 -40.19 47.22 17.73
C SER A 202 -41.69 46.97 17.89
N LEU A 203 -42.11 45.70 17.93
CA LEU A 203 -43.50 45.32 18.16
C LEU A 203 -43.97 45.70 19.57
N ASN A 204 -43.14 45.51 20.59
CA ASN A 204 -43.45 45.93 21.96
C ASN A 204 -43.64 47.45 22.03
N ASP A 205 -42.74 48.22 21.40
CA ASP A 205 -42.83 49.68 21.34
C ASP A 205 -44.11 50.15 20.64
N ASP A 206 -44.48 49.52 19.52
CA ASP A 206 -45.72 49.83 18.80
C ASP A 206 -46.97 49.51 19.65
N ILE A 207 -46.97 48.39 20.37
CA ILE A 207 -48.07 48.03 21.30
C ILE A 207 -48.17 49.05 22.42
N ASP A 208 -47.07 49.41 23.08
CA ASP A 208 -47.04 50.37 24.18
C ASP A 208 -47.49 51.76 23.72
N ALA A 209 -47.06 52.18 22.52
CA ALA A 209 -47.52 53.40 21.88
C ALA A 209 -49.02 53.38 21.59
N LEU A 210 -49.57 52.27 21.08
CA LEU A 210 -51.00 52.09 20.85
C LEU A 210 -51.80 52.08 22.16
N GLN A 211 -51.33 51.38 23.19
CA GLN A 211 -51.95 51.35 24.52
C GLN A 211 -52.03 52.74 25.13
N THR A 212 -50.95 53.51 25.04
CA THR A 212 -50.87 54.89 25.51
C THR A 212 -51.78 55.82 24.70
N LYS A 213 -51.71 55.78 23.36
CA LYS A 213 -52.46 56.67 22.46
C LYS A 213 -53.98 56.52 22.60
N TYR A 214 -54.46 55.30 22.77
CA TYR A 214 -55.90 55.02 22.85
C TYR A 214 -56.39 54.83 24.30
N ASN A 215 -55.53 55.04 25.30
CA ASN A 215 -55.86 54.87 26.72
C ASN A 215 -56.53 53.51 27.00
N LEU A 216 -55.97 52.44 26.41
CA LEU A 216 -56.59 51.11 26.32
C LEU A 216 -56.78 50.42 27.67
N ASN A 217 -56.08 50.89 28.70
CA ASN A 217 -56.31 50.49 30.08
C ASN A 217 -57.77 50.73 30.54
N GLN A 218 -58.61 51.44 29.76
CA GLN A 218 -60.02 51.70 30.07
C GLN A 218 -61.06 51.27 29.00
N THR A 219 -60.74 50.58 27.88
CA THR A 219 -61.80 50.32 26.84
C THR A 219 -61.79 49.01 25.99
N LYS A 220 -63.01 48.49 25.77
CA LYS A 220 -63.60 47.49 24.82
C LYS A 220 -62.89 46.13 24.51
N LYS A 221 -63.67 45.05 24.70
CA LYS A 221 -63.36 43.60 24.53
C LYS A 221 -62.60 43.19 23.25
N HIS A 222 -62.79 43.87 22.12
CA HIS A 222 -62.09 43.56 20.87
C HIS A 222 -60.60 43.94 20.88
N MET A 223 -60.22 45.03 21.55
CA MET A 223 -58.80 45.40 21.70
C MET A 223 -58.05 44.44 22.62
N VAL A 224 -58.72 43.95 23.67
CA VAL A 224 -58.18 42.93 24.57
C VAL A 224 -57.88 41.63 23.81
N SER A 225 -58.73 41.22 22.87
CA SER A 225 -58.51 40.02 22.04
C SER A 225 -57.27 40.15 21.15
N ASN A 226 -57.12 41.25 20.42
CA ASN A 226 -55.95 41.45 19.55
C ASN A 226 -54.65 41.52 20.36
N ILE A 227 -54.66 42.12 21.55
CA ILE A 227 -53.48 42.15 22.44
C ILE A 227 -53.12 40.73 22.93
N ALA A 228 -54.13 39.90 23.24
CA ALA A 228 -53.91 38.50 23.60
C ALA A 228 -53.29 37.69 22.45
N ASP A 229 -53.78 37.87 21.22
CA ASP A 229 -53.23 37.18 20.04
C ASP A 229 -51.77 37.57 19.79
N ILE A 230 -51.44 38.87 19.86
CA ILE A 230 -50.06 39.38 19.72
C ILE A 230 -49.15 38.86 20.84
N THR A 231 -49.66 38.77 22.07
CA THR A 231 -48.91 38.20 23.20
C THR A 231 -48.61 36.71 22.99
N ASN A 232 -49.54 35.98 22.37
CA ASN A 232 -49.38 34.56 22.09
C ASN A 232 -48.35 34.32 20.96
N ASP A 233 -48.40 35.14 19.91
CA ASP A 233 -47.42 35.11 18.82
C ASP A 233 -46.00 35.43 19.34
N LYS A 234 -45.87 36.39 20.27
CA LYS A 234 -44.61 36.68 20.98
C LYS A 234 -44.06 35.46 21.71
N ASN A 235 -44.91 34.77 22.48
CA ASN A 235 -44.48 33.59 23.25
C ASN A 235 -44.02 32.44 22.32
N ASN A 236 -44.72 32.23 21.21
CA ASN A 236 -44.33 31.24 20.20
C ASN A 236 -42.95 31.56 19.57
N LEU A 237 -42.68 32.85 19.30
CA LEU A 237 -41.37 33.29 18.78
C LEU A 237 -40.22 33.03 19.75
N ILE A 238 -40.41 33.31 21.04
CA ILE A 238 -39.43 33.05 22.10
C ILE A 238 -39.14 31.54 22.24
N GLU A 239 -40.14 30.68 22.08
CA GLU A 239 -39.95 29.23 22.13
C GLU A 239 -39.10 28.72 20.95
N LYS A 240 -39.36 29.24 19.74
CA LYS A 240 -38.59 28.89 18.54
C LYS A 240 -37.12 29.36 18.61
N GLU A 241 -36.85 30.51 19.22
CA GLU A 241 -35.48 30.96 19.51
C GLU A 241 -34.69 29.96 20.38
N LYS A 242 -35.33 29.41 21.42
CA LYS A 242 -34.67 28.45 22.32
C LYS A 242 -34.32 27.14 21.61
N GLU A 243 -35.22 26.62 20.77
CA GLU A 243 -34.98 25.41 19.96
C GLU A 243 -33.79 25.60 18.99
N ALA A 244 -33.73 26.74 18.31
CA ALA A 244 -32.64 27.06 17.38
C ALA A 244 -31.29 27.15 18.10
N THR A 245 -31.24 27.84 19.25
CA THR A 245 -30.02 27.98 20.06
C THR A 245 -29.48 26.64 20.54
N GLN A 246 -30.36 25.72 20.96
CA GLN A 246 -29.95 24.40 21.42
C GLN A 246 -29.43 23.52 20.28
N THR A 247 -30.04 23.62 19.09
CA THR A 247 -29.59 22.92 17.88
C THR A 247 -28.17 23.35 17.48
N ILE A 248 -27.87 24.65 17.51
CA ILE A 248 -26.54 25.20 17.20
C ILE A 248 -25.49 24.66 18.17
N ASN A 249 -25.76 24.70 19.49
CA ASN A 249 -24.83 24.20 20.50
C ASN A 249 -24.50 22.71 20.34
N ASN A 250 -25.48 21.89 19.95
CA ASN A 250 -25.26 20.47 19.69
C ASN A 250 -24.38 20.23 18.46
N LEU A 251 -24.58 21.01 17.38
CA LEU A 251 -23.73 20.95 16.19
C LEU A 251 -22.29 21.31 16.54
N THR A 252 -22.05 22.42 17.24
CA THR A 252 -20.69 22.85 17.60
C THR A 252 -19.90 21.75 18.33
N LYS A 253 -20.51 21.07 19.31
CA LYS A 253 -19.87 19.98 20.07
C LYS A 253 -19.50 18.78 19.20
N LEU A 254 -20.34 18.42 18.23
CA LEU A 254 -20.10 17.29 17.32
C LEU A 254 -18.87 17.49 16.43
N PHE A 255 -18.57 18.74 16.07
CA PHE A 255 -17.47 19.09 15.17
C PHE A 255 -16.18 19.54 15.88
N THR A 256 -16.14 19.58 17.21
CA THR A 256 -14.90 19.86 17.98
C THR A 256 -14.05 18.60 18.24
N ILE A 257 -14.37 17.45 17.62
CA ILE A 257 -13.56 16.23 17.73
C ILE A 257 -12.20 16.49 17.08
N ASP A 258 -11.17 16.43 17.92
CA ASP A 258 -9.84 17.00 17.67
C ASP A 258 -8.99 16.13 16.73
N PHE A 259 -9.14 16.36 15.42
CA PHE A 259 -8.29 15.77 14.36
C PHE A 259 -6.96 16.52 14.17
N GLN A 260 -6.66 17.57 14.95
CA GLN A 260 -5.42 18.35 14.80
C GLN A 260 -4.15 17.51 15.08
N ASN A 261 -4.27 16.39 15.78
CA ASN A 261 -3.15 15.50 16.11
C ASN A 261 -2.94 14.34 15.10
N ALA A 262 -3.76 14.22 14.06
CA ALA A 262 -3.56 13.21 13.02
C ALA A 262 -2.54 13.71 11.98
N ASP A 263 -1.25 13.65 12.34
CA ASP A 263 -0.16 14.00 11.44
C ASP A 263 0.07 12.89 10.40
N ALA A 264 0.00 13.26 9.12
CA ALA A 264 0.28 12.36 8.01
C ALA A 264 1.73 11.88 8.00
N ASN A 265 2.63 12.63 8.67
CA ASN A 265 4.05 12.34 8.70
C ASN A 265 4.49 11.27 9.72
N MET A 266 3.58 10.74 10.55
CA MET A 266 3.95 9.67 11.49
C MET A 266 4.47 8.39 10.81
N LEU A 267 4.17 8.18 9.51
CA LEU A 267 4.64 7.04 8.73
C LEU A 267 5.99 7.26 8.01
N TYR A 268 6.62 8.42 8.15
CA TYR A 268 7.96 8.68 7.59
C TYR A 268 9.11 8.12 8.45
N ASN A 269 8.83 7.67 9.68
CA ASN A 269 9.81 7.11 10.63
C ASN A 269 9.92 5.60 10.55
#